data_AF-A0A974DJ97-F1
#
_entry.id   AF-A0A974DJ97-F1
#
_cell.length_a   1.000
_cell.length_b   1.000
_cell.length_c   1.000
_cell.angle_alpha   90.00
_cell.angle_beta   90.00
_cell.angle_gamma   90.00
#
_symmetry.space_group_name_H-M   'P 1'
#
loop_
_entity.id
_entity.type
_entity.pdbx_description
1 polymer ?
#
loop_
_entity_poly.entity_id
_entity_poly.type
_entity_poly.pdbx_seq_one_letter_code
_entity_poly.pdbx_strand_id
1 'polypeptide(L)'
;MNKAPASLLASLRARRITSSNEKYWKAASTLLDWFKAKGFSERSLIDTAKQVGEMPRSTLLTQNKKAEGKDFPLSIPFGAVYMLKCPCGKGYVGQTSSQIKTRIKEHRGDIKNFKANSYTDTQVSRHFSQNRHNMSQLK
;
A
#
# COMPACT_ATOMS: atom_id res chain seq x y z
N MET A 1 -27.06 15.02 -7.03
CA MET A 1 -26.07 14.29 -6.19
C MET A 1 -24.72 14.29 -6.90
N ASN A 2 -23.73 15.00 -6.37
CA ASN A 2 -22.37 15.07 -6.94
C ASN A 2 -21.62 13.76 -6.70
N LYS A 3 -21.72 12.81 -7.64
CA LYS A 3 -21.01 11.53 -7.61
C LYS A 3 -19.53 11.63 -8.07
N ALA A 4 -19.03 12.84 -8.30
CA ALA A 4 -17.70 13.13 -8.85
C ALA A 4 -16.47 12.58 -8.09
N PRO A 5 -16.44 12.39 -6.75
CA PRO A 5 -15.18 12.02 -6.08
C PRO A 5 -14.73 10.58 -6.39
N ALA A 6 -15.66 9.65 -6.63
CA ALA A 6 -15.31 8.25 -6.85
C ALA A 6 -14.67 7.98 -8.21
N SER A 7 -15.20 8.60 -9.28
CA SER A 7 -14.65 8.49 -10.63
C SER A 7 -13.29 9.16 -10.74
N LEU A 8 -13.10 10.31 -10.10
CA LEU A 8 -11.82 11.01 -10.07
C LEU A 8 -10.72 10.19 -9.38
N LEU A 9 -11.01 9.63 -8.20
CA LEU A 9 -10.05 8.79 -7.47
C LEU A 9 -9.69 7.51 -8.23
N ALA A 10 -10.66 6.88 -8.91
CA ALA A 10 -10.41 5.71 -9.74
C ALA A 10 -9.50 6.04 -10.93
N SER A 11 -9.78 7.13 -11.64
CA SER A 11 -8.95 7.61 -12.76
C SER A 11 -7.54 7.99 -12.29
N LEU A 12 -7.39 8.68 -11.16
CA LEU A 12 -6.09 9.03 -10.58
C LEU A 12 -5.26 7.78 -10.24
N ARG A 13 -5.90 6.75 -9.68
CA ARG A 13 -5.25 5.45 -9.40
C ARG A 13 -4.81 4.75 -10.68
N ALA A 14 -5.68 4.69 -11.69
CA ALA A 14 -5.34 4.12 -12.99
C ALA A 14 -4.11 4.83 -13.60
N ARG A 15 -4.10 6.16 -13.59
CA ARG A 15 -2.99 6.99 -14.11
C ARG A 15 -1.67 6.75 -13.40
N ARG A 16 -1.68 6.55 -12.08
CA ARG A 16 -0.48 6.26 -11.30
C ARG A 16 0.10 4.88 -11.65
N ILE A 17 -0.75 3.86 -11.76
CA ILE A 17 -0.35 2.46 -11.96
C ILE A 17 0.15 2.23 -13.38
N THR A 18 -0.53 2.78 -14.39
CA THR A 18 -0.18 2.54 -15.79
C THR A 18 1.09 3.28 -16.19
N SER A 19 1.97 2.60 -16.92
CA SER A 19 3.26 3.16 -17.34
C SER A 19 3.22 4.00 -18.61
N SER A 20 2.13 3.93 -19.39
CA SER A 20 1.97 4.65 -20.65
C SER A 20 0.56 5.26 -20.77
N ASN A 21 0.45 6.29 -21.59
CA ASN A 21 -0.83 6.94 -21.93
C ASN A 21 -1.82 5.95 -22.56
N GLU A 22 -1.34 5.08 -23.45
CA GLU A 22 -2.19 4.07 -24.10
C GLU A 22 -2.81 3.10 -23.09
N LYS A 23 -1.99 2.58 -22.16
CA LYS A 23 -2.47 1.70 -21.08
C LYS A 23 -3.44 2.42 -20.15
N TYR A 24 -3.19 3.70 -19.89
CA TYR A 24 -4.13 4.53 -19.13
C TYR A 24 -5.49 4.61 -19.81
N TRP A 25 -5.56 4.95 -21.10
CA TRP A 25 -6.82 5.10 -21.81
C TRP A 25 -7.60 3.77 -21.92
N LYS A 26 -6.90 2.65 -22.09
CA LYS A 26 -7.52 1.31 -22.05
C LYS A 26 -8.12 0.98 -20.68
N ALA A 27 -7.44 1.34 -19.60
CA ALA A 27 -7.99 1.16 -18.25
C ALA A 27 -9.13 2.14 -17.95
N ALA A 28 -8.98 3.38 -18.43
CA ALA A 28 -9.98 4.43 -18.26
C ALA A 28 -11.27 4.06 -18.98
N SER A 29 -11.24 3.55 -20.22
CA SER A 29 -12.45 3.12 -20.93
C SER A 29 -13.24 2.06 -20.16
N THR A 30 -12.56 1.03 -19.62
CA THR A 30 -13.20 0.02 -18.76
C THR A 30 -13.82 0.64 -17.50
N LEU A 31 -13.15 1.60 -16.87
CA LEU A 31 -13.69 2.32 -15.71
C LEU A 31 -14.91 3.16 -16.09
N LEU A 32 -14.86 3.87 -17.22
CA LEU A 32 -15.95 4.70 -17.71
C LEU A 32 -17.21 3.85 -17.95
N ASP A 33 -17.09 2.70 -18.60
CA ASP A 33 -18.22 1.79 -18.83
C ASP A 33 -18.82 1.29 -17.52
N TRP A 34 -17.98 0.94 -16.55
CA TRP A 34 -18.41 0.53 -15.22
C TRP A 34 -19.16 1.65 -14.48
N PHE A 35 -18.67 2.90 -14.54
CA PHE A 35 -19.36 4.04 -13.93
C PHE A 35 -20.65 4.42 -14.67
N LYS A 36 -20.68 4.34 -16.00
CA LYS A 36 -21.91 4.53 -16.80
C LYS A 36 -23.00 3.55 -16.37
N ALA A 37 -22.66 2.27 -16.22
CA ALA A 37 -23.58 1.23 -15.74
C ALA A 37 -24.10 1.50 -14.31
N LYS A 38 -23.39 2.29 -13.50
CA LYS A 38 -23.81 2.73 -12.16
C LYS A 38 -24.60 4.05 -12.17
N GLY A 39 -25.01 4.53 -13.34
CA GLY A 39 -25.82 5.74 -13.51
C GLY A 39 -25.04 7.02 -13.22
N PHE A 40 -23.77 7.09 -13.63
CA PHE A 40 -22.97 8.32 -13.63
C PHE A 40 -23.09 9.01 -14.98
N SER A 41 -23.04 10.35 -14.99
CA SER A 41 -23.12 11.13 -16.23
C SER A 41 -21.88 10.91 -17.08
N GLU A 42 -22.09 10.44 -18.31
CA GLU A 42 -21.02 10.18 -19.28
C GLU A 42 -20.13 11.42 -19.53
N ARG A 43 -20.72 12.61 -19.65
CA ARG A 43 -19.96 13.85 -19.84
C ARG A 43 -18.99 14.10 -18.70
N SER A 44 -19.48 14.03 -17.46
CA SER A 44 -18.66 14.23 -16.26
C SER A 44 -17.53 13.19 -16.14
N LEU A 45 -17.80 11.95 -16.55
CA LEU A 45 -16.80 10.89 -16.55
C LEU A 45 -15.70 11.12 -17.61
N ILE A 46 -16.08 11.52 -18.82
CA ILE A 46 -15.15 11.84 -19.91
C ILE A 46 -14.26 13.03 -19.53
N ASP A 47 -14.85 14.09 -18.99
CA ASP A 47 -14.11 15.28 -18.55
C ASP A 47 -13.09 14.93 -17.47
N THR A 48 -13.50 14.08 -16.51
CA THR A 48 -12.62 13.55 -15.46
C THR A 48 -11.45 12.76 -16.06
N ALA A 49 -11.72 11.86 -17.01
CA ALA A 49 -10.69 11.04 -17.63
C ALA A 49 -9.70 11.86 -18.47
N LYS A 50 -10.17 12.93 -19.15
CA LYS A 50 -9.32 13.87 -19.88
C LYS A 50 -8.41 14.66 -18.95
N GLN A 51 -8.97 15.29 -17.92
CA GLN A 51 -8.19 16.03 -16.92
C GLN A 51 -7.09 15.16 -16.30
N VAL A 52 -7.41 13.90 -15.97
CA VAL A 52 -6.42 12.96 -15.41
C VAL A 52 -5.42 12.43 -16.44
N GLY A 53 -5.84 12.26 -17.69
CA GLY A 53 -4.98 11.82 -18.79
C GLY A 53 -3.93 12.86 -19.17
N GLU A 54 -4.28 14.14 -19.07
CA GLU A 54 -3.39 15.28 -19.33
C GLU A 54 -2.34 15.47 -18.24
N MET A 55 -2.61 15.01 -17.00
CA MET A 55 -1.62 15.08 -15.92
C MET A 55 -0.40 14.20 -16.23
N PRO A 56 0.84 14.75 -16.14
CA PRO A 56 2.05 13.96 -16.25
C PRO A 56 2.11 12.92 -15.15
N ARG A 57 2.47 11.68 -15.47
CA ARG A 57 2.61 10.62 -14.47
C ARG A 57 3.56 11.03 -13.33
N SER A 58 4.59 11.82 -13.64
CA SER A 58 5.57 12.34 -12.67
C SER A 58 4.95 13.18 -11.56
N THR A 59 3.87 13.93 -11.82
CA THR A 59 3.21 14.75 -10.78
C THR A 59 2.40 13.91 -9.80
N LEU A 60 1.94 12.71 -10.22
CA LEU A 60 1.20 11.76 -9.40
C LEU A 60 2.09 10.78 -8.63
N LEU A 61 3.35 10.70 -9.00
CA LEU A 61 4.37 9.96 -8.27
C LEU A 61 4.95 10.88 -7.20
N THR A 62 4.63 10.63 -5.94
CA THR A 62 5.35 11.25 -4.83
C THR A 62 6.79 10.77 -4.92
N GLN A 63 7.69 11.60 -5.45
CA GLN A 63 9.11 11.34 -5.33
C GLN A 63 9.45 11.52 -3.86
N ASN A 64 9.75 10.41 -3.17
CA ASN A 64 10.40 10.49 -1.87
C ASN A 64 11.68 11.30 -2.09
N LYS A 65 11.74 12.53 -1.57
CA LYS A 65 13.02 13.25 -1.46
C LYS A 65 13.97 12.30 -0.75
N LYS A 66 15.02 11.85 -1.46
CA LYS A 66 16.14 11.12 -0.86
C LYS A 66 16.63 11.99 0.29
N ALA A 67 16.47 11.54 1.52
CA ALA A 67 17.27 12.05 2.61
C ALA A 67 18.72 11.64 2.30
N GLU A 68 19.57 12.61 2.06
CA GLU A 68 21.00 12.41 1.89
C GLU A 68 21.59 11.92 3.21
N GLY A 69 22.41 10.87 3.14
CA GLY A 69 23.28 10.41 4.22
C GLY A 69 22.59 9.53 5.29
N LYS A 70 22.60 8.20 5.08
CA LYS A 70 23.28 7.20 5.93
C LYS A 70 23.45 5.92 5.10
N ASP A 71 24.71 5.49 4.92
CA ASP A 71 25.06 4.20 4.36
C ASP A 71 24.28 3.07 5.03
N PHE A 72 23.34 2.48 4.29
CA PHE A 72 22.92 1.10 4.49
C PHE A 72 22.75 0.49 3.09
N PRO A 73 23.55 -0.53 2.74
CA PRO A 73 23.61 -1.02 1.38
C PRO A 73 22.38 -1.88 1.04
N LEU A 74 22.04 -1.82 -0.25
CA LEU A 74 21.04 -2.60 -0.98
C LEU A 74 19.56 -2.35 -0.60
N SER A 75 18.97 -1.44 -1.37
CA SER A 75 17.56 -1.52 -1.78
C SER A 75 17.28 -2.90 -2.38
N ILE A 76 16.66 -3.81 -1.62
CA ILE A 76 16.02 -5.00 -2.19
C ILE A 76 14.67 -4.54 -2.75
N PRO A 77 14.49 -4.48 -4.08
CA PRO A 77 13.26 -4.00 -4.68
C PRO A 77 12.28 -5.15 -4.67
N PHE A 78 11.38 -5.16 -3.67
CA PHE A 78 10.26 -6.10 -3.51
C PHE A 78 10.68 -7.56 -3.20
N GLY A 79 10.06 -8.16 -2.18
CA GLY A 79 10.25 -9.58 -1.85
C GLY A 79 11.38 -9.87 -0.87
N ALA A 80 11.62 -8.98 0.10
CA ALA A 80 12.67 -9.18 1.09
C ALA A 80 12.26 -10.19 2.18
N VAL A 81 13.14 -11.13 2.48
CA VAL A 81 13.01 -12.05 3.61
C VAL A 81 13.69 -11.41 4.84
N TYR A 82 13.03 -11.46 5.99
CA TYR A 82 13.52 -10.91 7.25
C TYR A 82 13.29 -11.89 8.40
N MET A 83 14.08 -11.75 9.46
CA MET A 83 13.93 -12.52 10.69
C MET A 83 13.72 -11.58 11.88
N LEU A 84 12.68 -11.84 12.67
CA LEU A 84 12.44 -11.19 13.96
C LEU A 84 12.93 -12.11 15.08
N LYS A 85 13.69 -11.57 16.02
CA LYS A 85 14.19 -12.30 17.19
C LYS A 85 13.34 -11.99 18.42
N CYS A 86 12.87 -13.04 19.09
CA CYS A 86 12.24 -12.97 20.40
C CYS A 86 13.31 -13.00 21.51
N PRO A 87 13.12 -12.27 22.63
CA PRO A 87 13.98 -12.43 23.82
C PRO A 87 13.98 -13.86 24.38
N CYS A 88 12.93 -14.63 24.10
CA CYS A 88 12.78 -16.03 24.47
C CYS A 88 13.58 -17.03 23.61
N GLY A 89 14.45 -16.53 22.72
CA GLY A 89 15.29 -17.37 21.84
C GLY A 89 14.59 -17.90 20.58
N LYS A 90 13.28 -17.70 20.42
CA LYS A 90 12.54 -18.07 19.20
C LYS A 90 12.72 -17.01 18.10
N GLY A 91 12.68 -17.46 16.84
CA GLY A 91 12.74 -16.60 15.67
C GLY A 91 11.49 -16.71 14.80
N TYR A 92 11.08 -15.61 14.18
CA TYR A 92 10.06 -15.61 13.12
C TYR A 92 10.70 -15.18 11.81
N VAL A 93 10.54 -15.98 10.76
CA VAL A 93 11.00 -15.65 9.41
C VAL A 93 9.79 -15.28 8.57
N GLY A 94 9.83 -14.11 7.94
CA GLY A 94 8.75 -13.63 7.08
C GLY A 94 9.29 -13.08 5.76
N GLN A 95 8.45 -13.10 4.73
CA GLN A 95 8.69 -12.39 3.49
C GLN A 95 7.76 -11.18 3.40
N THR A 96 8.21 -10.11 2.76
CA THR A 96 7.37 -8.94 2.51
C THR A 96 7.64 -8.31 1.14
N SER A 97 6.57 -7.86 0.49
CA SER A 97 6.64 -7.02 -0.70
C SER A 97 6.85 -5.54 -0.37
N SER A 98 6.56 -5.13 0.87
CA SER A 98 6.81 -3.79 1.39
C SER A 98 8.26 -3.63 1.88
N GLN A 99 8.66 -2.40 2.22
CA GLN A 99 9.93 -2.19 2.92
C GLN A 99 9.94 -2.90 4.28
N ILE A 100 11.04 -3.59 4.61
CA ILE A 100 11.19 -4.34 5.89
C ILE A 100 10.85 -3.44 7.09
N LYS A 101 11.29 -2.18 7.10
CA LYS A 101 11.00 -1.22 8.18
C LYS A 101 9.50 -1.03 8.40
N THR A 102 8.73 -0.88 7.32
CA THR A 102 7.26 -0.78 7.37
C THR A 102 6.67 -2.05 7.94
N ARG A 103 7.13 -3.22 7.47
CA ARG A 103 6.63 -4.51 7.95
C ARG A 103 6.92 -4.75 9.44
N ILE A 104 8.10 -4.36 9.92
CA ILE A 104 8.43 -4.42 11.35
C ILE A 104 7.50 -3.50 12.16
N LYS A 105 7.17 -2.32 11.64
CA LYS A 105 6.21 -1.39 12.29
C LYS A 105 4.80 -1.98 12.38
N GLU A 106 4.34 -2.64 11.33
CA GLU A 106 3.06 -3.38 11.32
C GLU A 106 3.03 -4.43 12.43
N HIS A 107 4.04 -5.31 12.50
CA HIS A 107 4.15 -6.32 13.56
C HIS A 107 4.11 -5.72 14.97
N ARG A 108 4.80 -4.59 15.20
CA ARG A 108 4.74 -3.88 16.49
C ARG A 108 3.33 -3.38 16.79
N GLY A 109 2.61 -2.88 15.78
CA GLY A 109 1.21 -2.48 15.88
C GLY A 109 0.29 -3.66 16.22
N ASP A 110 0.49 -4.81 15.59
CA ASP A 110 -0.29 -6.03 15.83
C ASP A 110 -0.06 -6.58 17.24
N ILE A 111 1.20 -6.59 17.72
CA ILE A 111 1.52 -6.97 19.10
C ILE A 111 0.83 -6.03 20.09
N LYS A 112 0.91 -4.71 19.88
CA LYS A 112 0.32 -3.71 20.77
C LYS A 112 -1.20 -3.83 20.84
N ASN A 113 -1.86 -4.07 19.72
CA ASN A 113 -3.31 -4.11 19.58
C ASN A 113 -3.85 -5.54 19.43
N PHE A 114 -3.15 -6.51 20.01
CA PHE A 114 -3.50 -7.91 19.87
C PHE A 114 -4.93 -8.19 20.36
N LYS A 115 -5.73 -8.82 19.50
CA LYS A 115 -7.05 -9.36 19.84
C LYS A 115 -7.22 -10.70 19.15
N ALA A 116 -7.56 -11.74 19.91
CA ALA A 116 -7.80 -13.07 19.36
C ALA A 116 -8.93 -13.04 18.31
N ASN A 117 -8.79 -13.84 17.25
CA ASN A 117 -9.75 -13.92 16.14
C ASN A 117 -9.97 -12.59 15.39
N SER A 118 -8.94 -11.73 15.32
CA SER A 118 -9.00 -10.48 14.57
C SER A 118 -7.84 -10.37 13.57
N TYR A 119 -7.82 -9.32 12.76
CA TYR A 119 -6.71 -9.06 11.83
C TYR A 119 -5.35 -8.91 12.53
N THR A 120 -5.32 -8.47 13.79
CA THR A 120 -4.07 -8.37 14.58
C THR A 120 -3.66 -9.70 15.21
N ASP A 121 -4.42 -10.79 15.01
CA ASP A 121 -4.12 -12.13 15.50
C ASP A 121 -3.13 -12.86 14.57
N THR A 122 -1.91 -12.32 14.48
CA THR A 122 -0.80 -12.93 13.74
C THR A 122 -0.04 -13.90 14.62
N GLN A 123 0.75 -14.80 14.01
CA GLN A 123 1.59 -15.73 14.78
C GLN A 123 2.54 -15.00 15.74
N VAL A 124 3.08 -13.86 15.30
CA VAL A 124 4.00 -13.03 16.11
C VAL A 124 3.25 -12.38 17.27
N SER A 125 2.12 -11.71 17.03
CA SER A 125 1.38 -11.04 18.10
C SER A 125 0.77 -12.02 19.09
N ARG A 126 0.24 -13.15 18.61
CA ARG A 126 -0.25 -14.25 19.45
C ARG A 126 0.86 -14.82 20.33
N HIS A 127 2.04 -15.09 19.76
CA HIS A 127 3.20 -15.54 20.53
C HIS A 127 3.57 -14.55 21.63
N PHE A 128 3.65 -13.25 21.31
CA PHE A 128 3.99 -12.21 22.28
C PHE A 128 2.95 -12.10 23.40
N SER A 129 1.66 -12.19 23.07
CA SER A 129 0.58 -12.20 24.07
C SER A 129 0.67 -13.41 25.00
N GLN A 130 0.83 -14.61 24.45
CA GLN A 130 0.89 -15.85 25.23
C GLN A 130 2.12 -15.92 26.15
N ASN A 131 3.25 -15.38 25.71
CA ASN A 131 4.51 -15.42 26.46
C ASN A 131 4.77 -14.14 27.26
N ARG A 132 3.77 -13.23 27.36
CA ARG A 132 3.86 -11.94 28.08
C ARG A 132 5.06 -11.09 27.67
N HIS A 133 5.41 -11.11 26.39
CA HIS A 133 6.45 -10.25 25.82
C HIS A 133 5.86 -8.92 25.34
N ASN A 134 6.70 -7.89 25.30
CA ASN A 134 6.34 -6.56 24.83
C ASN A 134 6.95 -6.25 23.47
N MET A 135 6.29 -5.43 22.64
CA MET A 135 6.81 -4.98 21.34
C MET A 135 8.18 -4.28 21.44
N SER A 136 8.51 -3.68 22.60
CA SER A 136 9.83 -3.07 22.84
C SER A 136 10.98 -4.09 22.80
N GLN A 137 10.68 -5.36 23.02
CA GLN A 137 11.65 -6.46 23.03
C GLN A 137 11.84 -7.09 21.64
N LEU A 138 11.05 -6.69 20.63
CA LEU A 138 11.16 -7.16 19.26
C LEU A 138 12.40 -6.55 18.58
N LYS A 139 13.35 -7.42 18.21
CA LYS A 139 14.60 -7.06 17.51
C LYS A 139 14.65 -7.65 16.11
#